data_AF-A0A953DY07-F1
#
_entry.id   AF-A0A953DY07-F1
#
_cell.length_a   1.000
_cell.length_b   1.000
_cell.length_c   1.000
_cell.angle_alpha   90.00
_cell.angle_beta   90.00
_cell.angle_gamma   90.00
#
_symmetry.space_group_name_H-M   'P 1'
#
loop_
_entity.id
_entity.type
_entity.pdbx_description
1 polymer ?
#
loop_
_entity_poly.entity_id
_entity_poly.type
_entity_poly.pdbx_seq_one_letter_code
_entity_poly.pdbx_strand_id
1 'polypeptide(L)'
;GFTVDLLGEAVVSEEEAEQYASRCLEVLNVLARETEGWSDPLGENCELFPVVNLSIKISALYSQINPAAPADAIAHLTPRLRPILRRAREIGAFVNFDMEDYQLKNITLELFKTLFTEPEFRQWPHAGIVIQAYLRDAEADLRDLIEWGRTRGARFGVRLVKGAYWDYETMRSRQNGWTCPVFLQKPETDANFEALSRLLLENEAVVTAAFGSHNVRSIACAQAVADALGVDRTRFEFQLLYGMAEPIKRALVELGYRVREYCPFGELLPGMAYLVRRLLENTSNEGFLRAKFSENVPAKELLRAPADLLEQRAHLAPARRHAHDTCMNAPLLNFAYQDNREKMQDALREVRKRFGEKYPLVIGGEKVWTNQLTPSVNPSAPSEIVGYGSEASIPEAERAVQAARAAFEKWRWTPFEERARLLERAADILERRRYELSALEVFEAAKEWKEADADIREAIDFCRFYAQQMRRLGRPKLTQQVPGEESYHHYWPRGVA
;
A
#
# COMPACT_ATOMS: atom_id res chain seq x y z
N GLY A 1 -4.70 7.71 -30.81
CA GLY A 1 -4.39 6.28 -30.66
C GLY A 1 -5.19 5.68 -29.52
N PHE A 2 -4.95 4.42 -29.19
CA PHE A 2 -5.60 3.74 -28.05
C PHE A 2 -4.58 2.95 -27.22
N THR A 3 -4.95 2.58 -26.01
CA THR A 3 -4.35 1.50 -25.23
C THR A 3 -5.47 0.60 -24.75
N VAL A 4 -5.39 -0.69 -25.05
CA VAL A 4 -6.39 -1.66 -24.57
C VAL A 4 -6.04 -2.07 -23.14
N ASP A 5 -7.03 -2.10 -22.26
CA ASP A 5 -6.95 -2.69 -20.92
C ASP A 5 -7.94 -3.85 -20.86
N LEU A 6 -7.45 -5.04 -20.54
CA LEU A 6 -8.32 -6.21 -20.39
C LEU A 6 -8.97 -6.18 -19.02
N LEU A 7 -10.29 -5.93 -19.02
CA LEU A 7 -11.09 -6.06 -17.82
C LEU A 7 -11.19 -7.53 -17.40
N GLY A 8 -11.00 -7.74 -16.11
CA GLY A 8 -11.16 -9.00 -15.43
C GLY A 8 -11.59 -8.77 -13.98
N GLU A 9 -12.11 -9.83 -13.37
CA GLU A 9 -12.31 -9.87 -11.92
C GLU A 9 -10.94 -9.95 -11.21
N ALA A 10 -10.93 -9.87 -9.88
CA ALA A 10 -9.72 -10.14 -9.13
C ALA A 10 -9.29 -11.59 -9.39
N VAL A 11 -8.04 -11.79 -9.79
CA VAL A 11 -7.48 -13.12 -10.04
C VAL A 11 -7.16 -13.77 -8.70
N VAL A 12 -7.89 -14.84 -8.38
CA VAL A 12 -7.81 -15.57 -7.11
C VAL A 12 -7.28 -16.99 -7.28
N SER A 13 -7.01 -17.42 -8.51
CA SER A 13 -6.38 -18.72 -8.82
C SER A 13 -5.31 -18.61 -9.90
N GLU A 14 -4.41 -19.60 -9.95
CA GLU A 14 -3.38 -19.68 -11.00
C GLU A 14 -3.97 -20.04 -12.37
N GLU A 15 -5.14 -20.68 -12.42
CA GLU A 15 -5.88 -20.93 -13.65
C GLU A 15 -6.37 -19.62 -14.27
N GLU A 16 -6.97 -18.75 -13.45
CA GLU A 16 -7.41 -17.41 -13.90
C GLU A 16 -6.22 -16.54 -14.34
N ALA A 17 -5.07 -16.64 -13.66
CA ALA A 17 -3.85 -15.95 -14.07
C ALA A 17 -3.37 -16.41 -15.46
N GLU A 18 -3.41 -17.72 -15.73
CA GLU A 18 -3.04 -18.30 -17.03
C GLU A 18 -4.02 -17.90 -18.14
N GLN A 19 -5.32 -17.88 -17.82
CA GLN A 19 -6.35 -17.40 -18.74
C GLN A 19 -6.15 -15.92 -19.08
N TYR A 20 -5.84 -15.07 -18.10
CA TYR A 20 -5.56 -13.65 -18.32
C TYR A 20 -4.29 -13.46 -19.18
N ALA A 21 -3.23 -14.22 -18.92
CA ALA A 21 -2.01 -14.18 -19.74
C ALA A 21 -2.28 -14.60 -21.19
N SER A 22 -3.07 -15.65 -21.39
CA SER A 22 -3.49 -16.13 -22.71
C SER A 22 -4.31 -15.08 -23.46
N ARG A 23 -5.26 -14.41 -22.79
CA ARG A 23 -6.05 -13.32 -23.36
C ARG A 23 -5.18 -12.12 -23.75
N CYS A 24 -4.14 -11.79 -22.98
CA CYS A 24 -3.19 -10.74 -23.35
C CYS A 24 -2.49 -11.07 -24.68
N LEU A 25 -2.02 -12.31 -24.85
CA LEU A 25 -1.38 -12.77 -26.08
C LEU A 25 -2.34 -12.76 -27.27
N GLU A 26 -3.58 -13.22 -27.07
CA GLU A 26 -4.62 -13.20 -28.10
C GLU A 26 -4.91 -11.77 -28.58
N VAL A 27 -5.11 -10.84 -27.65
CA VAL A 27 -5.35 -9.42 -27.98
C VAL A 27 -4.17 -8.82 -28.73
N LEU A 28 -2.93 -9.08 -28.33
CA LEU A 28 -1.76 -8.60 -29.08
C LEU A 28 -1.76 -9.12 -30.52
N ASN A 29 -2.11 -10.39 -30.73
CA ASN A 29 -2.16 -10.99 -32.07
C ASN A 29 -3.28 -10.39 -32.92
N VAL A 30 -4.47 -10.21 -32.34
CA VAL A 30 -5.61 -9.61 -33.05
C VAL A 30 -5.30 -8.17 -33.40
N LEU A 31 -4.82 -7.36 -32.45
CA LEU A 31 -4.48 -5.97 -32.70
C LEU A 31 -3.40 -5.85 -33.77
N ALA A 32 -2.33 -6.66 -33.71
CA ALA A 32 -1.28 -6.64 -34.72
C ALA A 32 -1.80 -6.86 -36.14
N ARG A 33 -2.76 -7.79 -36.31
CA ARG A 33 -3.39 -8.08 -37.59
C ARG A 33 -4.32 -6.96 -38.06
N GLU A 34 -5.20 -6.48 -37.19
CA GLU A 34 -6.21 -5.48 -37.57
C GLU A 34 -5.61 -4.08 -37.80
N THR A 35 -4.47 -3.79 -37.18
CA THR A 35 -3.73 -2.53 -37.38
C THR A 35 -2.63 -2.64 -38.43
N GLU A 36 -2.60 -3.70 -39.23
CA GLU A 36 -1.63 -3.82 -40.32
C GLU A 36 -1.79 -2.66 -41.31
N GLY A 37 -0.69 -1.97 -41.60
CA GLY A 37 -0.68 -0.79 -42.47
C GLY A 37 -1.16 0.52 -41.82
N TRP A 38 -1.57 0.50 -40.54
CA TRP A 38 -1.88 1.73 -39.80
C TRP A 38 -0.58 2.46 -39.46
N SER A 39 -0.62 3.78 -39.46
CA SER A 39 0.52 4.63 -39.09
C SER A 39 0.08 5.74 -38.12
N ASP A 40 1.04 6.33 -37.39
CA ASP A 40 0.76 7.51 -36.57
C ASP A 40 0.32 8.65 -37.49
N PRO A 41 -0.90 9.20 -37.31
CA PRO A 41 -1.41 10.28 -38.15
C PRO A 41 -0.57 11.56 -38.11
N LEU A 42 0.28 11.75 -37.09
CA LEU A 42 1.16 12.91 -36.98
C LEU A 42 2.54 12.68 -37.60
N GLY A 43 2.94 11.43 -37.88
CA GLY A 43 4.17 11.06 -38.60
C GLY A 43 5.51 11.35 -37.91
N GLU A 44 5.62 12.45 -37.17
CA GLU A 44 6.83 12.88 -36.44
C GLU A 44 7.03 12.06 -35.15
N ASN A 45 8.26 11.67 -34.82
CA ASN A 45 8.58 10.89 -33.61
C ASN A 45 7.67 9.66 -33.38
N CYS A 46 7.15 9.06 -34.46
CA CYS A 46 6.17 7.98 -34.41
C CYS A 46 6.76 6.69 -33.80
N GLU A 47 8.08 6.54 -33.83
CA GLU A 47 8.81 5.46 -33.17
C GLU A 47 8.66 5.47 -31.65
N LEU A 48 8.32 6.61 -31.04
CA LEU A 48 8.06 6.70 -29.60
C LEU A 48 6.67 6.16 -29.22
N PHE A 49 5.74 6.11 -30.17
CA PHE A 49 4.32 5.86 -29.93
C PHE A 49 3.76 4.77 -30.86
N PRO A 50 4.04 3.48 -30.58
CA PRO A 50 3.44 2.39 -31.32
C PRO A 50 1.91 2.46 -31.43
N VAL A 51 1.40 2.01 -32.58
CA VAL A 51 -0.03 1.93 -32.87
C VAL A 51 -0.72 0.96 -31.91
N VAL A 52 -0.14 -0.24 -31.77
CA VAL A 52 -0.63 -1.27 -30.82
C VAL A 52 -0.10 -0.95 -29.42
N ASN A 53 -0.99 -0.81 -28.45
CA ASN A 53 -0.63 -0.55 -27.05
C ASN A 53 -1.55 -1.34 -26.12
N LEU A 54 -0.94 -2.10 -25.20
CA LEU A 54 -1.64 -2.91 -24.21
C LEU A 54 -1.24 -2.44 -22.80
N SER A 55 -2.22 -2.14 -21.95
CA SER A 55 -2.02 -1.92 -20.52
C SER A 55 -2.34 -3.21 -19.76
N ILE A 56 -1.49 -3.57 -18.81
CA ILE A 56 -1.56 -4.82 -18.06
C ILE A 56 -1.54 -4.52 -16.57
N LYS A 57 -2.42 -5.17 -15.83
CA LYS A 57 -2.36 -5.21 -14.36
C LYS A 57 -1.57 -6.42 -13.92
N ILE A 58 -0.56 -6.21 -13.08
CA ILE A 58 0.33 -7.29 -12.69
C ILE A 58 -0.36 -8.27 -11.72
N SER A 59 -1.31 -7.79 -10.91
CA SER A 59 -2.10 -8.65 -10.01
C SER A 59 -2.93 -9.70 -10.75
N ALA A 60 -3.28 -9.43 -12.01
CA ALA A 60 -4.02 -10.36 -12.84
C ALA A 60 -3.15 -11.50 -13.40
N LEU A 61 -1.83 -11.48 -13.15
CA LEU A 61 -0.89 -12.49 -13.63
C LEU A 61 -0.35 -13.39 -12.51
N TYR A 62 -0.71 -13.14 -11.25
CA TYR A 62 -0.34 -14.04 -10.16
C TYR A 62 -1.28 -13.85 -8.96
N SER A 63 -1.94 -14.94 -8.53
CA SER A 63 -2.97 -14.86 -7.50
C SER A 63 -2.43 -14.71 -6.08
N GLN A 64 -1.16 -15.04 -5.84
CA GLN A 64 -0.57 -15.13 -4.50
C GLN A 64 0.46 -14.03 -4.21
N ILE A 65 0.36 -12.85 -4.86
CA ILE A 65 1.29 -11.75 -4.61
C ILE A 65 1.25 -11.34 -3.14
N ASN A 66 2.39 -11.43 -2.45
CA ASN A 66 2.52 -11.04 -1.06
C ASN A 66 3.57 -9.93 -0.87
N PRO A 67 3.18 -8.75 -0.34
CA PRO A 67 4.11 -7.66 -0.02
C PRO A 67 5.25 -8.06 0.93
N ALA A 68 5.05 -9.08 1.76
CA ALA A 68 6.09 -9.60 2.65
C ALA A 68 7.18 -10.40 1.91
N ALA A 69 6.92 -10.88 0.69
CA ALA A 69 7.87 -11.64 -0.12
C ALA A 69 7.96 -11.10 -1.58
N PRO A 70 8.44 -9.85 -1.80
CA PRO A 70 8.53 -9.27 -3.14
C PRO A 70 9.33 -10.11 -4.14
N ALA A 71 10.44 -10.70 -3.69
CA ALA A 71 11.30 -11.53 -4.54
C ALA A 71 10.58 -12.78 -5.05
N ASP A 72 9.74 -13.41 -4.21
CA ASP A 72 8.93 -14.57 -4.59
C ASP A 72 7.84 -14.18 -5.60
N ALA A 73 7.16 -13.05 -5.36
CA ALA A 73 6.18 -12.52 -6.31
C ALA A 73 6.80 -12.22 -7.68
N ILE A 74 7.98 -11.58 -7.70
CA ILE A 74 8.73 -11.30 -8.94
C ILE A 74 9.13 -12.61 -9.64
N ALA A 75 9.57 -13.62 -8.90
CA ALA A 75 9.97 -14.91 -9.46
C ALA A 75 8.81 -15.64 -10.17
N HIS A 76 7.57 -15.49 -9.68
CA HIS A 76 6.37 -16.08 -10.30
C HIS A 76 5.76 -15.21 -11.42
N LEU A 77 5.82 -13.88 -11.29
CA LEU A 77 5.30 -12.95 -12.31
C LEU A 77 6.16 -12.93 -13.57
N THR A 78 7.48 -13.01 -13.41
CA THR A 78 8.44 -12.87 -14.50
C THR A 78 8.24 -13.93 -15.61
N PRO A 79 8.13 -15.24 -15.33
CA PRO A 79 7.87 -16.26 -16.35
C PRO A 79 6.57 -16.05 -17.14
N ARG A 80 5.53 -15.48 -16.52
CA ARG A 80 4.24 -15.19 -17.17
C ARG A 80 4.27 -13.96 -18.05
N LEU A 81 5.03 -12.94 -17.65
CA LEU A 81 5.18 -11.71 -18.42
C LEU A 81 6.09 -11.89 -19.64
N ARG A 82 7.16 -12.68 -19.55
CA ARG A 82 8.14 -12.84 -20.64
C ARG A 82 7.52 -13.20 -22.00
N PRO A 83 6.59 -14.18 -22.13
CA PRO A 83 5.93 -14.48 -23.40
C PRO A 83 5.16 -13.29 -23.98
N ILE A 84 4.43 -12.55 -23.12
CA ILE A 84 3.65 -11.36 -23.52
C ILE A 84 4.59 -10.26 -24.03
N LEU A 85 5.65 -9.97 -23.28
CA LEU A 85 6.65 -8.96 -23.64
C LEU A 85 7.42 -9.33 -24.91
N ARG A 86 7.81 -10.60 -25.05
CA ARG A 86 8.48 -11.09 -26.27
C ARG A 86 7.59 -10.91 -27.48
N ARG A 87 6.32 -11.32 -27.38
CA ARG A 87 5.37 -11.17 -28.47
C ARG A 87 5.14 -9.70 -28.82
N ALA A 88 4.96 -8.85 -27.82
CA ALA A 88 4.81 -7.41 -28.01
C ALA A 88 6.02 -6.78 -28.72
N ARG A 89 7.25 -7.17 -28.34
CA ARG A 89 8.47 -6.72 -29.01
C ARG A 89 8.52 -7.16 -30.48
N GLU A 90 8.16 -8.40 -30.79
CA GLU A 90 8.17 -8.93 -32.17
C GLU A 90 7.23 -8.16 -33.11
N ILE A 91 6.07 -7.74 -32.62
CA ILE A 91 5.07 -6.99 -33.40
C ILE A 91 5.25 -5.47 -33.28
N GLY A 92 6.25 -5.00 -32.54
CA GLY A 92 6.47 -3.57 -32.29
C GLY A 92 5.39 -2.89 -31.43
N ALA A 93 4.67 -3.63 -30.59
CA ALA A 93 3.66 -3.08 -29.69
C ALA A 93 4.28 -2.38 -28.47
N PHE A 94 3.51 -1.51 -27.84
CA PHE A 94 3.82 -0.92 -26.54
C PHE A 94 3.12 -1.69 -25.42
N VAL A 95 3.84 -2.00 -24.34
CA VAL A 95 3.25 -2.63 -23.15
C VAL A 95 3.43 -1.71 -21.95
N ASN A 96 2.31 -1.34 -21.33
CA ASN A 96 2.28 -0.48 -20.15
C ASN A 96 1.91 -1.28 -18.89
N PHE A 97 2.71 -1.20 -17.84
CA PHE A 97 2.37 -1.76 -16.54
C PHE A 97 1.55 -0.74 -15.77
N ASP A 98 0.28 -1.07 -15.53
CA ASP A 98 -0.61 -0.26 -14.71
C ASP A 98 -0.24 -0.37 -13.23
N MET A 99 -0.42 0.74 -12.51
CA MET A 99 -0.14 0.82 -11.07
C MET A 99 -1.44 0.68 -10.29
N GLU A 100 -1.43 -0.26 -9.35
CA GLU A 100 -2.61 -0.70 -8.59
C GLU A 100 -2.62 -0.06 -7.19
N ASP A 101 -3.02 -0.79 -6.15
CA ASP A 101 -2.98 -0.30 -4.78
C ASP A 101 -1.55 -0.26 -4.21
N TYR A 102 -1.37 0.51 -3.13
CA TYR A 102 -0.06 0.85 -2.60
C TYR A 102 0.74 -0.38 -2.13
N GLN A 103 0.09 -1.47 -1.74
CA GLN A 103 0.79 -2.68 -1.31
C GLN A 103 1.57 -3.35 -2.45
N LEU A 104 1.11 -3.19 -3.69
CA LEU A 104 1.72 -3.79 -4.87
C LEU A 104 2.75 -2.86 -5.53
N LYS A 105 2.67 -1.55 -5.27
CA LYS A 105 3.48 -0.51 -5.92
C LYS A 105 4.97 -0.85 -6.02
N ASN A 106 5.59 -1.17 -4.89
CA ASN A 106 7.02 -1.48 -4.84
C ASN A 106 7.35 -2.76 -5.64
N ILE A 107 6.48 -3.77 -5.60
CA ILE A 107 6.65 -5.00 -6.39
C ILE A 107 6.57 -4.67 -7.88
N THR A 108 5.61 -3.85 -8.31
CA THR A 108 5.47 -3.42 -9.71
C THR A 108 6.71 -2.70 -10.22
N LEU A 109 7.23 -1.75 -9.44
CA LEU A 109 8.43 -0.98 -9.80
C LEU A 109 9.65 -1.89 -9.94
N GLU A 110 9.89 -2.77 -8.97
CA GLU A 110 11.03 -3.69 -8.99
C GLU A 110 10.89 -4.76 -10.09
N LEU A 111 9.67 -5.28 -10.32
CA LEU A 111 9.38 -6.20 -11.41
C LEU A 111 9.69 -5.57 -12.78
N PHE A 112 9.24 -4.33 -12.98
CA PHE A 112 9.51 -3.57 -14.20
C PHE A 112 11.02 -3.40 -14.42
N LYS A 113 11.75 -2.92 -13.41
CA LYS A 113 13.21 -2.77 -13.50
C LYS A 113 13.90 -4.11 -13.79
N THR A 114 13.48 -5.18 -13.12
CA THR A 114 14.05 -6.53 -13.27
C THR A 114 13.90 -7.01 -14.71
N LEU A 115 12.67 -7.04 -15.24
CA LEU A 115 12.37 -7.50 -16.59
C LEU A 115 13.10 -6.67 -17.66
N PHE A 116 13.08 -5.34 -17.53
CA PHE A 116 13.67 -4.47 -18.55
C PHE A 116 15.17 -4.24 -18.39
N THR A 117 15.81 -4.87 -17.40
CA THR A 117 17.27 -5.01 -17.30
C THR A 117 17.76 -6.31 -17.95
N GLU A 118 16.88 -7.30 -18.17
CA GLU A 118 17.23 -8.55 -18.84
C GLU A 118 17.79 -8.27 -20.26
N PRO A 119 18.83 -9.00 -20.71
CA PRO A 119 19.43 -8.80 -22.03
C PRO A 119 18.42 -8.83 -23.18
N GLU A 120 17.36 -9.63 -23.04
CA GLU A 120 16.28 -9.73 -24.02
C GLU A 120 15.51 -8.40 -24.21
N PHE A 121 15.24 -7.66 -23.13
CA PHE A 121 14.39 -6.46 -23.17
C PHE A 121 15.14 -5.15 -22.91
N ARG A 122 16.43 -5.21 -22.61
CA ARG A 122 17.24 -4.04 -22.20
C ARG A 122 17.19 -2.88 -23.18
N GLN A 123 17.23 -3.16 -24.48
CA GLN A 123 17.24 -2.13 -25.53
C GLN A 123 15.84 -1.80 -26.07
N TRP A 124 14.79 -2.47 -25.60
CA TRP A 124 13.44 -2.31 -26.13
C TRP A 124 12.76 -1.05 -25.54
N PRO A 125 12.42 -0.03 -26.34
CA PRO A 125 11.98 1.25 -25.79
C PRO A 125 10.47 1.35 -25.53
N HIS A 126 9.67 0.36 -25.97
CA HIS A 126 8.20 0.41 -25.93
C HIS A 126 7.62 -0.26 -24.66
N ALA A 127 8.30 -0.04 -23.54
CA ALA A 127 7.90 -0.48 -22.21
C ALA A 127 7.48 0.73 -21.39
N GLY A 128 6.30 0.69 -20.77
CA GLY A 128 5.75 1.77 -19.97
C GLY A 128 5.43 1.36 -18.55
N ILE A 129 5.48 2.31 -17.63
CA ILE A 129 5.02 2.13 -16.25
C ILE A 129 4.19 3.33 -15.78
N VAL A 130 3.20 3.09 -14.92
CA VAL A 130 2.39 4.14 -14.32
C VAL A 130 3.02 4.68 -13.03
N ILE A 131 3.00 6.00 -12.86
CA ILE A 131 3.29 6.69 -11.59
C ILE A 131 2.04 7.47 -11.14
N GLN A 132 1.71 7.35 -9.86
CA GLN A 132 0.51 7.92 -9.27
C GLN A 132 0.86 9.15 -8.42
N ALA A 133 0.58 10.35 -8.92
CA ALA A 133 0.93 11.62 -8.28
C ALA A 133 0.25 11.89 -6.93
N TYR A 134 -0.80 11.15 -6.58
CA TYR A 134 -1.44 11.24 -5.27
C TYR A 134 -0.61 10.63 -4.12
N LEU A 135 0.44 9.86 -4.43
CA LEU A 135 1.30 9.23 -3.43
C LEU A 135 2.37 10.22 -2.97
N ARG A 136 2.68 10.16 -1.67
CA ARG A 136 3.68 11.01 -1.03
C ARG A 136 5.12 10.66 -1.46
N ASP A 137 5.35 9.43 -1.91
CA ASP A 137 6.64 8.92 -2.36
C ASP A 137 6.80 8.89 -3.89
N ALA A 138 5.79 9.34 -4.66
CA ALA A 138 5.82 9.31 -6.12
C ALA A 138 7.01 10.06 -6.75
N GLU A 139 7.46 11.16 -6.13
CA GLU A 139 8.64 11.88 -6.62
C GLU A 139 9.92 11.07 -6.45
N ALA A 140 10.08 10.41 -5.31
CA ALA A 140 11.23 9.56 -5.05
C ALA A 140 11.25 8.37 -6.03
N ASP A 141 10.10 7.71 -6.22
CA ASP A 141 9.94 6.60 -7.16
C ASP A 141 10.26 7.04 -8.61
N LEU A 142 9.79 8.22 -9.02
CA LEU A 142 10.03 8.72 -10.37
C LEU A 142 11.50 9.08 -10.60
N ARG A 143 12.16 9.72 -9.61
CA ARG A 143 13.59 10.05 -9.70
C ARG A 143 14.44 8.79 -9.81
N ASP A 144 14.11 7.77 -9.02
CA ASP A 144 14.78 6.49 -9.04
C ASP A 144 14.58 5.75 -10.39
N LEU A 145 13.37 5.75 -10.95
CA LEU A 145 13.11 5.22 -12.30
C LEU A 145 13.87 5.96 -13.40
N ILE A 146 13.96 7.28 -13.33
CA ILE A 146 14.73 8.08 -14.29
C ILE A 146 16.22 7.70 -14.22
N GLU A 147 16.77 7.56 -13.02
CA GLU A 147 18.17 7.17 -12.83
C GLU A 147 18.45 5.73 -13.31
N TRP A 148 17.53 4.80 -13.01
CA TRP A 148 17.56 3.46 -13.58
C TRP A 148 17.51 3.49 -15.11
N GLY A 149 16.66 4.31 -15.71
CA GLY A 149 16.55 4.46 -17.17
C GLY A 149 17.84 4.98 -17.80
N ARG A 150 18.53 5.94 -17.15
CA ARG A 150 19.85 6.42 -17.59
C ARG A 150 20.88 5.28 -17.59
N THR A 151 20.89 4.48 -16.52
CA THR A 151 21.79 3.33 -16.39
C THR A 151 21.47 2.21 -17.40
N ARG A 152 20.19 1.98 -17.67
CA ARG A 152 19.70 1.01 -18.67
C ARG A 152 20.19 1.37 -20.08
N GLY A 153 20.24 2.67 -20.39
CA GLY A 153 20.70 3.21 -21.67
C GLY A 153 19.64 3.16 -22.78
N ALA A 154 18.39 2.89 -22.44
CA ALA A 154 17.26 2.83 -23.37
C ALA A 154 16.06 3.55 -22.79
N ARG A 155 15.34 4.28 -23.65
CA ARG A 155 14.12 5.00 -23.26
C ARG A 155 13.05 4.05 -22.76
N PHE A 156 12.15 4.57 -21.92
CA PHE A 156 10.94 3.89 -21.50
C PHE A 156 9.81 4.91 -21.31
N GLY A 157 8.57 4.45 -21.32
CA GLY A 157 7.41 5.31 -21.11
C GLY A 157 7.07 5.48 -19.64
N VAL A 158 6.63 6.67 -19.25
CA VAL A 158 6.01 6.90 -17.94
C VAL A 158 4.64 7.52 -18.15
N ARG A 159 3.60 6.79 -17.73
CA ARG A 159 2.24 7.29 -17.64
C ARG A 159 2.03 7.93 -16.27
N LEU A 160 2.00 9.25 -16.23
CA LEU A 160 1.70 9.99 -15.01
C LEU A 160 0.18 10.13 -14.86
N VAL A 161 -0.36 9.57 -13.79
CA VAL A 161 -1.78 9.73 -13.39
C VAL A 161 -1.86 10.35 -12.01
N LYS A 162 -3.06 10.75 -11.57
CA LYS A 162 -3.26 11.14 -10.16
C LYS A 162 -3.28 9.91 -9.27
N GLY A 163 -4.23 9.01 -9.50
CA GLY A 163 -4.41 7.78 -8.73
C GLY A 163 -5.89 7.37 -8.71
N ALA A 164 -6.17 6.08 -8.59
CA ALA A 164 -7.53 5.52 -8.69
C ALA A 164 -8.05 4.88 -7.41
N TYR A 165 -7.23 4.84 -6.35
CA TYR A 165 -7.50 4.07 -5.12
C TYR A 165 -7.55 4.95 -3.85
N TRP A 166 -7.87 6.25 -3.97
CA TRP A 166 -7.73 7.20 -2.85
C TRP A 166 -8.58 6.82 -1.62
N ASP A 167 -9.86 6.52 -1.82
CA ASP A 167 -10.76 6.08 -0.74
C ASP A 167 -10.28 4.75 -0.14
N TYR A 168 -9.79 3.84 -0.97
CA TYR A 168 -9.25 2.56 -0.53
C TYR A 168 -8.03 2.75 0.38
N GLU A 169 -7.04 3.55 -0.06
CA GLU A 169 -5.81 3.78 0.71
C GLU A 169 -6.06 4.52 2.02
N THR A 170 -6.97 5.49 2.02
CA THR A 170 -7.34 6.23 3.24
C THR A 170 -8.04 5.34 4.25
N MET A 171 -9.00 4.51 3.81
CA MET A 171 -9.72 3.59 4.69
C MET A 171 -8.80 2.48 5.20
N ARG A 172 -8.01 1.85 4.32
CA ARG A 172 -7.08 0.78 4.70
C ARG A 172 -6.03 1.29 5.68
N SER A 173 -5.49 2.49 5.46
CA SER A 173 -4.53 3.08 6.39
C SER A 173 -5.16 3.36 7.75
N ARG A 174 -6.37 3.90 7.78
CA ARG A 174 -7.09 4.17 9.04
C ARG A 174 -7.42 2.89 9.80
N GLN A 175 -7.87 1.83 9.12
CA GLN A 175 -8.20 0.54 9.74
C GLN A 175 -6.97 -0.12 10.38
N ASN A 176 -5.81 -0.02 9.73
CA ASN A 176 -4.57 -0.66 10.19
C ASN A 176 -3.69 0.25 11.06
N GLY A 177 -4.10 1.50 11.31
CA GLY A 177 -3.30 2.49 12.03
C GLY A 177 -2.06 2.97 11.26
N TRP A 178 -2.01 2.77 9.94
CA TRP A 178 -0.87 3.18 9.11
C TRP A 178 -0.89 4.67 8.81
N THR A 179 0.30 5.21 8.54
CA THR A 179 0.41 6.52 7.90
C THR A 179 -0.14 6.41 6.49
N CYS A 180 -1.10 7.28 6.15
CA CYS A 180 -1.74 7.22 4.85
C CYS A 180 -0.74 7.59 3.72
N PRO A 181 -0.54 6.71 2.73
CA PRO A 181 0.47 6.91 1.69
C PRO A 181 0.07 7.99 0.68
N VAL A 182 -1.22 8.34 0.62
CA VAL A 182 -1.75 9.38 -0.28
C VAL A 182 -1.83 10.74 0.40
N PHE A 183 -1.75 11.80 -0.40
CA PHE A 183 -2.15 13.14 0.01
C PHE A 183 -3.64 13.15 0.38
N LEU A 184 -4.00 13.88 1.44
CA LEU A 184 -5.38 13.90 1.94
C LEU A 184 -6.19 15.03 1.31
N GLN A 185 -5.53 16.02 0.71
CA GLN A 185 -6.20 17.12 0.02
C GLN A 185 -5.90 17.04 -1.47
N LYS A 186 -6.93 17.13 -2.32
CA LYS A 186 -6.73 17.14 -3.77
C LYS A 186 -5.72 18.20 -4.27
N PRO A 187 -5.68 19.45 -3.78
CA PRO A 187 -4.69 20.42 -4.26
C PRO A 187 -3.24 19.97 -4.03
N GLU A 188 -2.95 19.14 -3.02
CA GLU A 188 -1.61 18.55 -2.82
C GLU A 188 -1.29 17.57 -3.97
N THR A 189 -2.24 16.69 -4.32
CA THR A 189 -2.12 15.77 -5.47
C THR A 189 -1.96 16.54 -6.78
N ASP A 190 -2.72 17.62 -6.97
CA ASP A 190 -2.66 18.44 -8.19
C ASP A 190 -1.29 19.16 -8.29
N ALA A 191 -0.79 19.72 -7.19
CA ALA A 191 0.55 20.33 -7.14
C ALA A 191 1.65 19.31 -7.41
N ASN A 192 1.56 18.12 -6.81
CA ASN A 192 2.53 17.05 -7.06
C ASN A 192 2.47 16.56 -8.51
N PHE A 193 1.28 16.45 -9.11
CA PHE A 193 1.15 16.12 -10.54
C PHE A 193 1.85 17.15 -11.42
N GLU A 194 1.66 18.46 -11.17
CA GLU A 194 2.35 19.53 -11.91
C GLU A 194 3.88 19.46 -11.74
N ALA A 195 4.38 19.15 -10.53
CA ALA A 195 5.80 18.97 -10.25
C ALA A 195 6.41 17.76 -10.97
N LEU A 196 5.73 16.60 -10.93
CA LEU A 196 6.17 15.39 -11.62
C LEU A 196 6.08 15.53 -13.15
N SER A 197 5.10 16.27 -13.66
CA SER A 197 5.02 16.61 -15.08
C SER A 197 6.26 17.36 -15.56
N ARG A 198 6.71 18.36 -14.78
CA ARG A 198 7.96 19.07 -15.07
C ARG A 198 9.16 18.13 -15.03
N LEU A 199 9.28 17.29 -13.98
CA LEU A 199 10.39 16.34 -13.85
C LEU A 199 10.48 15.38 -15.04
N LEU A 200 9.35 14.91 -15.57
CA LEU A 200 9.31 14.06 -16.77
C LEU A 200 9.80 14.82 -18.02
N LEU A 201 9.35 16.05 -18.22
CA LEU A 201 9.72 16.86 -19.40
C LEU A 201 11.18 17.30 -19.36
N GLU A 202 11.72 17.60 -18.18
CA GLU A 202 13.16 17.88 -18.00
C GLU A 202 14.05 16.68 -18.32
N ASN A 203 13.48 15.47 -18.25
CA ASN A 203 14.18 14.21 -18.49
C ASN A 203 13.71 13.51 -19.76
N GLU A 204 13.15 14.27 -20.71
CA GLU A 204 12.54 13.71 -21.91
C GLU A 204 13.51 12.75 -22.63
N ALA A 205 14.82 13.02 -22.64
CA ALA A 205 15.83 12.19 -23.30
C ALA A 205 15.82 10.72 -22.84
N VAL A 206 15.40 10.48 -21.59
CA VAL A 206 15.35 9.15 -20.95
C VAL A 206 13.93 8.59 -20.94
N VAL A 207 12.91 9.45 -20.80
CA VAL A 207 11.51 9.03 -20.61
C VAL A 207 10.59 9.61 -21.67
N THR A 208 9.72 8.77 -22.22
CA THR A 208 8.59 9.21 -23.05
C THR A 208 7.39 9.45 -22.13
N ALA A 209 7.05 10.72 -21.91
CA ALA A 209 5.99 11.11 -20.98
C ALA A 209 4.60 10.91 -21.59
N ALA A 210 3.69 10.35 -20.79
CA ALA A 210 2.27 10.30 -21.09
C ALA A 210 1.47 10.88 -19.92
N PHE A 211 0.74 11.97 -20.15
CA PHE A 211 -0.02 12.66 -19.12
C PHE A 211 -1.47 12.19 -19.08
N GLY A 212 -1.78 11.32 -18.12
CA GLY A 212 -3.10 10.74 -17.88
C GLY A 212 -3.98 11.63 -17.01
N SER A 213 -4.74 12.56 -17.60
CA SER A 213 -5.59 13.49 -16.85
C SER A 213 -6.73 14.07 -17.69
N HIS A 214 -7.91 14.23 -17.08
CA HIS A 214 -9.02 15.02 -17.65
C HIS A 214 -9.08 16.45 -17.08
N ASN A 215 -8.17 16.81 -16.17
CA ASN A 215 -8.12 18.15 -15.60
C ASN A 215 -7.42 19.10 -16.58
N VAL A 216 -8.17 20.07 -17.13
CA VAL A 216 -7.66 21.06 -18.10
C VAL A 216 -6.51 21.88 -17.51
N ARG A 217 -6.53 22.20 -16.21
CA ARG A 217 -5.44 22.92 -15.55
C ARG A 217 -4.14 22.09 -15.58
N SER A 218 -4.21 20.81 -15.23
CA SER A 218 -3.06 19.92 -15.26
C SER A 218 -2.52 19.72 -16.68
N ILE A 219 -3.41 19.58 -17.66
CA ILE A 219 -3.06 19.50 -19.09
C ILE A 219 -2.34 20.78 -19.53
N ALA A 220 -2.94 21.95 -19.26
CA ALA A 220 -2.38 23.24 -19.64
C ALA A 220 -1.03 23.52 -18.96
N CYS A 221 -0.86 23.09 -17.70
CA CYS A 221 0.43 23.17 -17.01
C CYS A 221 1.50 22.34 -17.75
N ALA A 222 1.21 21.10 -18.11
CA ALA A 222 2.15 20.25 -18.86
C ALA A 222 2.52 20.87 -20.23
N GLN A 223 1.55 21.44 -20.95
CA GLN A 223 1.78 22.16 -22.20
C GLN A 223 2.70 23.38 -21.99
N ALA A 224 2.39 24.23 -21.02
CA ALA A 224 3.18 25.42 -20.73
C ALA A 224 4.61 25.09 -20.26
N VAL A 225 4.79 24.01 -19.50
CA VAL A 225 6.12 23.53 -19.10
C VAL A 225 6.89 22.99 -20.28
N ALA A 226 6.26 22.24 -21.19
CA ALA A 226 6.90 21.76 -22.41
C ALA A 226 7.36 22.92 -23.30
N ASP A 227 6.49 23.92 -23.51
CA ASP A 227 6.82 25.13 -24.27
C ASP A 227 7.99 25.90 -23.63
N ALA A 228 7.99 26.05 -22.30
CA ALA A 228 9.05 26.75 -21.57
C ALA A 228 10.41 26.01 -21.62
N LEU A 229 10.39 24.68 -21.70
CA LEU A 229 11.59 23.84 -21.83
C LEU A 229 12.00 23.62 -23.29
N GLY A 230 11.21 24.08 -24.27
CA GLY A 230 11.44 23.83 -25.69
C GLY A 230 11.26 22.36 -26.09
N VAL A 231 10.50 21.58 -25.32
CA VAL A 231 10.20 20.19 -25.65
C VAL A 231 9.13 20.15 -26.75
N ASP A 232 9.46 19.50 -27.86
CA ASP A 232 8.53 19.36 -28.97
C ASP A 232 7.26 18.60 -28.54
N ARG A 233 6.09 19.14 -28.91
CA ARG A 233 4.77 18.59 -28.59
C ARG A 233 4.57 17.15 -29.07
N THR A 234 5.38 16.70 -30.03
CA THR A 234 5.35 15.36 -30.59
C THR A 234 6.12 14.33 -29.79
N ARG A 235 6.86 14.73 -28.75
CA ARG A 235 7.67 13.84 -27.91
C ARG A 235 6.96 13.35 -26.64
N PHE A 236 5.74 13.79 -26.40
CA PHE A 236 4.88 13.33 -25.31
C PHE A 236 3.44 13.19 -25.80
N GLU A 237 2.62 12.48 -25.03
CA GLU A 237 1.19 12.32 -25.33
C GLU A 237 0.30 12.64 -24.13
N PHE A 238 -0.95 12.97 -24.40
CA PHE A 238 -2.01 13.02 -23.41
C PHE A 238 -2.84 11.75 -23.45
N GLN A 239 -3.18 11.24 -22.27
CA GLN A 239 -4.01 10.06 -22.14
C GLN A 239 -5.30 10.38 -21.40
N LEU A 240 -6.42 9.99 -21.98
CA LEU A 240 -7.74 10.19 -21.42
C LEU A 240 -8.54 8.89 -21.50
N LEU A 241 -9.55 8.75 -20.66
CA LEU A 241 -10.40 7.56 -20.67
C LEU A 241 -11.36 7.58 -21.87
N TYR A 242 -11.56 6.40 -22.46
CA TYR A 242 -12.60 6.20 -23.48
C TYR A 242 -13.98 6.56 -22.91
N GLY A 243 -14.81 7.21 -23.73
CA GLY A 243 -16.17 7.62 -23.36
C GLY A 243 -16.26 8.76 -22.32
N MET A 244 -15.15 9.45 -22.02
CA MET A 244 -15.13 10.59 -21.11
C MET A 244 -14.39 11.80 -21.70
N ALA A 245 -14.89 12.99 -21.38
CA ALA A 245 -14.26 14.27 -21.69
C ALA A 245 -13.98 14.49 -23.20
N GLU A 246 -14.90 14.07 -24.06
CA GLU A 246 -14.83 14.20 -25.53
C GLU A 246 -14.45 15.60 -26.00
N PRO A 247 -15.01 16.70 -25.44
CA PRO A 247 -14.62 18.05 -25.86
C PRO A 247 -13.14 18.35 -25.57
N ILE A 248 -12.58 17.82 -24.48
CA ILE A 248 -11.16 18.01 -24.12
C ILE A 248 -10.27 17.21 -25.06
N LYS A 249 -10.63 15.94 -25.34
CA LYS A 249 -9.91 15.09 -26.29
C LYS A 249 -9.84 15.74 -27.67
N ARG A 250 -10.98 16.23 -28.18
CA ARG A 250 -11.06 16.91 -29.47
C ARG A 250 -10.20 18.17 -29.52
N ALA A 251 -10.27 19.01 -28.48
CA ALA A 251 -9.45 20.22 -28.42
C ALA A 251 -7.95 19.92 -28.44
N LEU A 252 -7.50 18.87 -27.74
CA LEU A 252 -6.09 18.46 -27.75
C LEU A 252 -5.61 18.03 -29.16
N VAL A 253 -6.44 17.27 -29.87
CA VAL A 253 -6.16 16.86 -31.26
C VAL A 253 -6.13 18.07 -32.20
N GLU A 254 -7.08 18.99 -32.07
CA GLU A 254 -7.12 20.24 -32.85
C GLU A 254 -5.90 21.15 -32.59
N LEU A 255 -5.34 21.09 -31.39
CA LEU A 255 -4.08 21.76 -31.01
C LEU A 255 -2.81 21.02 -31.49
N GLY A 256 -2.96 19.85 -32.14
CA GLY A 256 -1.86 19.06 -32.69
C GLY A 256 -1.13 18.18 -31.67
N TYR A 257 -1.75 17.86 -30.54
CA TYR A 257 -1.18 16.93 -29.56
C TYR A 257 -1.58 15.48 -29.84
N ARG A 258 -0.70 14.53 -29.47
CA ARG A 258 -1.05 13.11 -29.41
C ARG A 258 -2.03 12.87 -28.28
N VAL A 259 -3.15 12.26 -28.62
CA VAL A 259 -4.15 11.80 -27.65
C VAL A 259 -4.30 10.30 -27.78
N ARG A 260 -4.17 9.61 -26.65
CA ARG A 260 -4.41 8.17 -26.54
C ARG A 260 -5.57 7.89 -25.60
N GLU A 261 -6.54 7.13 -26.07
CA GLU A 261 -7.66 6.70 -25.25
C GLU A 261 -7.34 5.41 -24.49
N TYR A 262 -7.59 5.39 -23.19
CA TYR A 262 -7.57 4.17 -22.39
C TYR A 262 -8.89 3.43 -22.58
N CYS A 263 -8.82 2.30 -23.27
CA CYS A 263 -9.96 1.54 -23.77
C CYS A 263 -10.10 0.24 -22.96
N PRO A 264 -10.89 0.25 -21.87
CA PRO A 264 -11.20 -0.97 -21.16
C PRO A 264 -12.07 -1.88 -22.04
N PHE A 265 -11.73 -3.17 -22.11
CA PHE A 265 -12.43 -4.18 -22.89
C PHE A 265 -12.59 -5.47 -22.09
N GLY A 266 -13.80 -6.04 -22.07
CA GLY A 266 -14.07 -7.32 -21.44
C GLY A 266 -15.55 -7.56 -21.21
N GLU A 267 -15.84 -8.57 -20.40
CA GLU A 267 -17.19 -9.00 -20.05
C GLU A 267 -17.97 -7.94 -19.25
N LEU A 268 -19.30 -8.05 -19.29
CA LEU A 268 -20.21 -7.10 -18.64
C LEU A 268 -19.95 -6.96 -17.13
N LEU A 269 -19.69 -8.07 -16.43
CA LEU A 269 -19.52 -8.07 -14.97
C LEU A 269 -18.31 -7.23 -14.52
N PRO A 270 -17.07 -7.49 -14.98
CA PRO A 270 -15.94 -6.58 -14.79
C PRO A 270 -16.21 -5.15 -15.30
N GLY A 271 -16.95 -5.03 -16.41
CA GLY A 271 -17.40 -3.74 -16.97
C GLY A 271 -18.24 -2.91 -15.99
N MET A 272 -19.13 -3.54 -15.23
CA MET A 272 -19.95 -2.87 -14.22
C MET A 272 -19.10 -2.39 -13.03
N ALA A 273 -18.16 -3.21 -12.56
CA ALA A 273 -17.22 -2.78 -11.52
C ALA A 273 -16.37 -1.58 -12.00
N TYR A 274 -15.91 -1.61 -13.25
CA TYR A 274 -15.24 -0.47 -13.87
C TYR A 274 -16.13 0.78 -13.91
N LEU A 275 -17.39 0.63 -14.35
CA LEU A 275 -18.38 1.72 -14.43
C LEU A 275 -18.62 2.37 -13.07
N VAL A 276 -18.78 1.58 -12.00
CA VAL A 276 -18.97 2.10 -10.63
C VAL A 276 -17.81 2.99 -10.21
N ARG A 277 -16.56 2.57 -10.46
CA ARG A 277 -15.38 3.40 -10.15
C ARG A 277 -15.39 4.72 -10.94
N ARG A 278 -15.79 4.69 -12.22
CA ARG A 278 -15.91 5.89 -13.05
C ARG A 278 -17.02 6.82 -12.54
N LEU A 279 -18.14 6.29 -12.08
CA LEU A 279 -19.20 7.08 -11.45
C LEU A 279 -18.68 7.76 -10.16
N LEU A 280 -17.95 7.04 -9.31
CA LEU A 280 -17.37 7.61 -8.09
C LEU A 280 -16.37 8.74 -8.42
N GLU A 281 -15.51 8.54 -9.40
CA GLU A 281 -14.54 9.54 -9.85
C GLU A 281 -15.23 10.80 -10.41
N ASN A 282 -16.23 10.61 -11.27
CA ASN A 282 -16.94 11.70 -11.93
C ASN A 282 -17.91 12.46 -11.01
N THR A 283 -18.41 11.81 -9.97
CA THR A 283 -19.35 12.41 -9.00
C THR A 283 -18.67 12.91 -7.73
N SER A 284 -17.37 12.67 -7.56
CA SER A 284 -16.60 13.20 -6.42
C SER A 284 -16.76 14.72 -6.33
N ASN A 285 -17.01 15.22 -5.11
CA ASN A 285 -17.10 16.67 -4.82
C ASN A 285 -15.82 17.42 -5.20
N GLU A 286 -14.68 16.72 -5.23
CA GLU A 286 -13.40 17.29 -5.65
C GLU A 286 -13.12 17.05 -7.15
N GLY A 287 -14.02 16.44 -7.93
CA GLY A 287 -13.81 16.14 -9.35
C GLY A 287 -13.81 17.38 -10.26
N PHE A 288 -12.80 17.54 -11.13
CA PHE A 288 -12.74 18.66 -12.08
C PHE A 288 -13.91 18.65 -13.08
N LEU A 289 -14.29 17.47 -13.57
CA LEU A 289 -15.38 17.31 -14.54
C LEU A 289 -16.72 17.75 -13.94
N ARG A 290 -17.00 17.39 -12.69
CA ARG A 290 -18.19 17.84 -11.96
C ARG A 290 -18.20 19.36 -11.77
N ALA A 291 -17.08 19.93 -11.30
CA ALA A 291 -16.96 21.37 -11.10
C ALA A 291 -17.23 22.16 -12.40
N LYS A 292 -16.73 21.66 -13.54
CA LYS A 292 -16.90 22.31 -14.84
C LYS A 292 -18.27 22.08 -15.48
N PHE A 293 -18.74 20.84 -15.54
CA PHE A 293 -19.92 20.46 -16.34
C PHE A 293 -21.23 20.45 -15.52
N SER A 294 -21.15 20.31 -14.20
CA SER A 294 -22.35 20.28 -13.33
C SER A 294 -22.50 21.56 -12.50
N GLU A 295 -21.40 22.08 -11.96
CA GLU A 295 -21.44 23.21 -11.01
C GLU A 295 -21.14 24.58 -11.65
N ASN A 296 -20.82 24.62 -12.94
CA ASN A 296 -20.52 25.84 -13.72
C ASN A 296 -19.50 26.77 -13.03
N VAL A 297 -18.51 26.20 -12.35
CA VAL A 297 -17.46 26.96 -11.66
C VAL A 297 -16.70 27.84 -12.68
N PRO A 298 -16.44 29.13 -12.38
CA PRO A 298 -15.79 30.03 -13.32
C PRO A 298 -14.42 29.52 -13.79
N ALA A 299 -14.08 29.75 -15.06
CA ALA A 299 -12.80 29.32 -15.63
C ALA A 299 -11.58 29.83 -14.84
N LYS A 300 -11.65 31.06 -14.31
CA LYS A 300 -10.59 31.63 -13.45
C LYS A 300 -10.34 30.78 -12.21
N GLU A 301 -11.37 30.18 -11.63
CA GLU A 301 -11.27 29.34 -10.44
C GLU A 301 -10.79 27.92 -10.80
N LEU A 302 -11.31 27.34 -11.87
CA LEU A 302 -10.88 26.03 -12.40
C LEU A 302 -9.40 25.99 -12.83
N LEU A 303 -8.85 27.14 -13.23
CA LEU A 303 -7.47 27.28 -13.70
C LEU A 303 -6.51 27.85 -12.65
N ARG A 304 -6.93 28.02 -11.39
CA ARG A 304 -6.04 28.48 -10.30
C ARG A 304 -4.87 27.52 -10.11
N ALA A 305 -3.73 28.06 -9.67
CA ALA A 305 -2.62 27.21 -9.28
C ALA A 305 -2.98 26.42 -8.01
N PRO A 306 -2.61 25.13 -7.94
CA PRO A 306 -2.89 24.32 -6.76
C PRO A 306 -2.14 24.83 -5.51
N ALA A 307 -0.97 25.45 -5.68
CA ALA A 307 -0.23 26.11 -4.59
C ALA A 307 -1.07 27.22 -3.91
N ASP A 308 -1.71 28.09 -4.68
CA ASP A 308 -2.59 29.16 -4.16
C ASP A 308 -3.79 28.58 -3.37
N LEU A 309 -4.31 27.43 -3.80
CA LEU A 309 -5.41 26.74 -3.10
C LEU A 309 -4.94 26.15 -1.76
N LEU A 310 -3.70 25.67 -1.69
CA LEU A 310 -3.10 25.15 -0.47
C LEU A 310 -2.84 26.27 0.55
N GLU A 311 -2.27 27.39 0.13
CA GLU A 311 -2.05 28.56 0.99
C GLU A 311 -3.38 29.06 1.58
N GLN A 312 -4.41 29.22 0.74
CA GLN A 312 -5.73 29.64 1.19
C GLN A 312 -6.32 28.69 2.25
N ARG A 313 -6.18 27.36 2.06
CA ARG A 313 -6.67 26.37 3.03
C ARG A 313 -5.87 26.36 4.33
N ALA A 314 -4.56 26.58 4.28
CA ALA A 314 -3.72 26.67 5.46
C ALA A 314 -4.15 27.84 6.38
N HIS A 315 -4.57 28.96 5.80
CA HIS A 315 -5.10 30.11 6.55
C HIS A 315 -6.47 29.87 7.20
N LEU A 316 -7.25 28.90 6.71
CA LEU A 316 -8.59 28.59 7.18
C LEU A 316 -8.64 27.41 8.16
N ALA A 317 -7.51 26.75 8.43
CA ALA A 317 -7.46 25.55 9.25
C ALA A 317 -7.79 25.87 10.73
N PRO A 318 -8.88 25.33 11.30
CA PRO A 318 -9.18 25.50 12.72
C PRO A 318 -8.12 24.82 13.59
N ALA A 319 -7.88 25.37 14.77
CA ALA A 319 -6.98 24.79 15.78
C ALA A 319 -7.35 23.32 16.04
N ARG A 320 -6.34 22.43 16.02
CA ARG A 320 -6.49 20.97 16.20
C ARG A 320 -7.42 20.67 17.37
N ARG A 321 -8.56 20.02 17.08
CA ARG A 321 -9.46 19.49 18.11
C ARG A 321 -8.69 18.45 18.94
N HIS A 322 -8.87 18.51 20.26
CA HIS A 322 -8.22 17.63 21.22
C HIS A 322 -8.44 16.15 20.85
N ALA A 323 -7.38 15.35 21.00
CA ALA A 323 -7.46 13.91 20.88
C ALA A 323 -8.56 13.40 21.81
N HIS A 324 -9.57 12.75 21.26
CA HIS A 324 -10.63 12.14 22.04
C HIS A 324 -10.03 11.04 22.94
N ASP A 325 -10.57 10.88 24.14
CA ASP A 325 -10.26 9.85 25.15
C ASP A 325 -10.55 8.40 24.70
N THR A 326 -10.42 8.09 23.42
CA THR A 326 -10.72 6.78 22.84
C THR A 326 -9.47 5.92 22.76
N CYS A 327 -9.52 4.69 23.29
CA CYS A 327 -8.49 3.68 23.07
C CYS A 327 -8.31 3.51 21.56
N MET A 328 -7.10 3.79 21.07
CA MET A 328 -6.73 3.47 19.71
C MET A 328 -5.92 2.18 19.74
N ASN A 329 -6.24 1.28 18.82
CA ASN A 329 -5.44 0.08 18.65
C ASN A 329 -4.01 0.44 18.19
N ALA A 330 -3.05 -0.39 18.57
CA ALA A 330 -1.70 -0.32 18.04
C ALA A 330 -1.72 -0.62 16.52
N PRO A 331 -0.89 0.10 15.74
CA PRO A 331 -0.84 -0.07 14.29
C PRO A 331 -0.27 -1.45 13.93
N LEU A 332 -0.75 -2.07 12.86
CA LEU A 332 -0.12 -3.27 12.29
C LEU A 332 1.19 -2.90 11.57
N LEU A 333 2.11 -3.84 11.45
CA LEU A 333 3.27 -3.67 10.58
C LEU A 333 2.82 -3.71 9.11
N ASN A 334 3.37 -2.79 8.32
CA ASN A 334 3.11 -2.75 6.88
C ASN A 334 4.33 -3.30 6.13
N PHE A 335 4.24 -4.55 5.68
CA PHE A 335 5.33 -5.24 4.98
C PHE A 335 5.53 -4.77 3.54
N ALA A 336 4.73 -3.82 3.01
CA ALA A 336 5.08 -3.13 1.77
C ALA A 336 6.39 -2.32 1.92
N TYR A 337 6.70 -1.87 3.14
CA TYR A 337 7.96 -1.18 3.46
C TYR A 337 9.11 -2.18 3.66
N GLN A 338 10.23 -1.90 2.99
CA GLN A 338 11.44 -2.72 3.07
C GLN A 338 12.01 -2.81 4.49
N ASP A 339 12.08 -1.69 5.20
CA ASP A 339 12.58 -1.63 6.59
C ASP A 339 11.84 -2.59 7.53
N ASN A 340 10.51 -2.73 7.39
CA ASN A 340 9.74 -3.68 8.18
C ASN A 340 10.09 -5.14 7.86
N ARG A 341 10.35 -5.45 6.57
CA ARG A 341 10.77 -6.80 6.16
C ARG A 341 12.17 -7.11 6.68
N GLU A 342 13.11 -6.18 6.54
CA GLU A 342 14.49 -6.34 7.02
C GLU A 342 14.52 -6.56 8.53
N LYS A 343 13.83 -5.72 9.32
CA LYS A 343 13.72 -5.90 10.77
C LYS A 343 13.13 -7.25 11.18
N MET A 344 12.12 -7.74 10.45
CA MET A 344 11.55 -9.07 10.70
C MET A 344 12.55 -10.18 10.37
N GLN A 345 13.23 -10.10 9.23
CA GLN A 345 14.27 -11.05 8.83
C GLN A 345 15.44 -11.06 9.82
N ASP A 346 15.84 -9.91 10.32
CA ASP A 346 16.88 -9.77 11.34
C ASP A 346 16.44 -10.41 12.65
N ALA A 347 15.22 -10.14 13.10
CA ALA A 347 14.66 -10.76 14.29
C ALA A 347 14.58 -12.29 14.18
N LEU A 348 14.17 -12.82 13.02
CA LEU A 348 14.20 -14.27 12.75
C LEU A 348 15.60 -14.85 12.87
N ARG A 349 16.63 -14.15 12.36
CA ARG A 349 18.03 -14.60 12.52
C ARG A 349 18.49 -14.55 13.97
N GLU A 350 18.17 -13.51 14.71
CA GLU A 350 18.57 -13.36 16.11
C GLU A 350 17.87 -14.37 17.04
N VAL A 351 16.56 -14.59 16.86
CA VAL A 351 15.82 -15.60 17.64
C VAL A 351 16.35 -17.00 17.36
N ARG A 352 16.68 -17.32 16.11
CA ARG A 352 17.23 -18.64 15.76
C ARG A 352 18.58 -18.94 16.43
N LYS A 353 19.41 -17.93 16.71
CA LYS A 353 20.67 -18.11 17.46
C LYS A 353 20.45 -18.58 18.90
N ARG A 354 19.25 -18.34 19.44
CA ARG A 354 18.87 -18.67 20.82
C ARG A 354 18.15 -20.02 20.93
N PHE A 355 18.07 -20.77 19.82
CA PHE A 355 17.46 -22.10 19.81
C PHE A 355 18.15 -23.04 20.81
N GLY A 356 17.33 -23.85 21.49
CA GLY A 356 17.80 -24.76 22.54
C GLY A 356 18.11 -24.09 23.89
N GLU A 357 17.88 -22.77 24.04
CA GLU A 357 17.90 -22.13 25.35
C GLU A 357 16.90 -22.79 26.32
N LYS A 358 17.26 -22.81 27.60
CA LYS A 358 16.42 -23.35 28.67
C LYS A 358 15.74 -22.20 29.41
N TYR A 359 14.47 -22.37 29.75
CA TYR A 359 13.63 -21.36 30.40
C TYR A 359 13.10 -21.90 31.73
N PRO A 360 13.40 -21.24 32.87
CA PRO A 360 12.93 -21.69 34.17
C PRO A 360 11.47 -21.29 34.39
N LEU A 361 10.84 -21.91 35.40
CA LEU A 361 9.63 -21.37 36.00
C LEU A 361 9.97 -20.06 36.74
N VAL A 362 9.01 -19.17 36.91
CA VAL A 362 9.15 -17.96 37.74
C VAL A 362 8.06 -17.96 38.82
N ILE A 363 8.44 -18.27 40.06
CA ILE A 363 7.50 -18.43 41.19
C ILE A 363 7.91 -17.52 42.33
N GLY A 364 7.03 -16.60 42.74
CA GLY A 364 7.31 -15.65 43.81
C GLY A 364 8.45 -14.68 43.50
N GLY A 365 8.76 -14.45 42.22
CA GLY A 365 9.87 -13.62 41.77
C GLY A 365 11.21 -14.37 41.61
N GLU A 366 11.25 -15.68 41.90
CA GLU A 366 12.45 -16.49 41.79
C GLU A 366 12.42 -17.41 40.56
N LYS A 367 13.58 -17.61 39.93
CA LYS A 367 13.77 -18.60 38.87
C LYS A 367 13.88 -20.00 39.49
N VAL A 368 12.99 -20.90 39.10
CA VAL A 368 12.97 -22.29 39.58
C VAL A 368 13.24 -23.23 38.42
N TRP A 369 14.35 -23.98 38.52
CA TRP A 369 14.72 -25.01 37.56
C TRP A 369 14.24 -26.36 38.04
N THR A 370 13.66 -27.15 37.15
CA THR A 370 13.23 -28.52 37.41
C THR A 370 14.11 -29.51 36.64
N ASN A 371 14.12 -30.77 37.08
CA ASN A 371 14.91 -31.82 36.44
C ASN A 371 14.30 -32.29 35.10
N GLN A 372 13.00 -32.03 34.91
CA GLN A 372 12.28 -32.35 33.68
C GLN A 372 12.11 -31.09 32.83
N LEU A 373 12.46 -31.21 31.55
CA LEU A 373 12.36 -30.15 30.57
C LEU A 373 11.47 -30.62 29.42
N THR A 374 10.50 -29.79 29.03
CA THR A 374 9.68 -30.02 27.85
C THR A 374 10.31 -29.29 26.65
N PRO A 375 10.66 -29.98 25.55
CA PRO A 375 11.11 -29.31 24.34
C PRO A 375 9.93 -28.61 23.65
N SER A 376 10.13 -27.34 23.30
CA SER A 376 9.29 -26.63 22.33
C SER A 376 9.92 -26.76 20.95
N VAL A 377 9.20 -27.38 20.03
CA VAL A 377 9.70 -27.74 18.69
C VAL A 377 9.18 -26.76 17.66
N ASN A 378 9.95 -26.51 16.60
CA ASN A 378 9.47 -25.74 15.46
C ASN A 378 8.48 -26.60 14.64
N PRO A 379 7.18 -26.26 14.55
CA PRO A 379 6.22 -27.09 13.84
C PRO A 379 6.51 -27.21 12.33
N SER A 380 7.15 -26.20 11.74
CA SER A 380 7.56 -26.19 10.33
C SER A 380 8.86 -26.98 10.07
N ALA A 381 9.65 -27.26 11.12
CA ALA A 381 10.86 -28.07 11.05
C ALA A 381 11.10 -28.81 12.38
N PRO A 382 10.41 -29.94 12.65
CA PRO A 382 10.36 -30.55 13.99
C PRO A 382 11.70 -31.05 14.56
N SER A 383 12.75 -31.14 13.73
CA SER A 383 14.12 -31.41 14.18
C SER A 383 14.77 -30.22 14.90
N GLU A 384 14.20 -29.02 14.77
CA GLU A 384 14.66 -27.80 15.42
C GLU A 384 13.94 -27.61 16.76
N ILE A 385 14.73 -27.51 17.83
CA ILE A 385 14.23 -27.18 19.17
C ILE A 385 14.34 -25.68 19.37
N VAL A 386 13.20 -24.99 19.45
CA VAL A 386 13.14 -23.55 19.70
C VAL A 386 13.63 -23.25 21.11
N GLY A 387 13.24 -24.06 22.10
CA GLY A 387 13.69 -23.93 23.47
C GLY A 387 13.23 -25.08 24.35
N TYR A 388 13.64 -25.05 25.61
CA TYR A 388 13.22 -26.01 26.63
C TYR A 388 12.58 -25.29 27.81
N GLY A 389 11.32 -25.60 28.12
CA GLY A 389 10.66 -25.09 29.32
C GLY A 389 10.86 -26.05 30.51
N SER A 390 11.17 -25.53 31.70
CA SER A 390 11.07 -26.32 32.92
C SER A 390 9.63 -26.77 33.16
N GLU A 391 9.42 -28.07 33.33
CA GLU A 391 8.09 -28.63 33.59
C GLU A 391 7.76 -28.50 35.08
N ALA A 392 6.59 -27.94 35.39
CA ALA A 392 6.10 -27.80 36.77
C ALA A 392 5.36 -29.07 37.21
N SER A 393 5.67 -29.58 38.40
CA SER A 393 4.89 -30.64 39.03
C SER A 393 3.91 -30.07 40.07
N ILE A 394 3.14 -30.94 40.74
CA ILE A 394 2.17 -30.54 41.77
C ILE A 394 2.83 -29.64 42.84
N PRO A 395 4.00 -29.99 43.44
CA PRO A 395 4.74 -29.13 44.35
C PRO A 395 5.01 -27.71 43.84
N GLU A 396 5.50 -27.54 42.60
CA GLU A 396 5.75 -26.20 42.04
C GLU A 396 4.45 -25.43 41.84
N ALA A 397 3.39 -26.08 41.38
CA ALA A 397 2.07 -25.47 41.22
C ALA A 397 1.47 -25.01 42.56
N GLU A 398 1.56 -25.83 43.61
CA GLU A 398 1.12 -25.46 44.96
C GLU A 398 1.91 -24.27 45.50
N ARG A 399 3.25 -24.27 45.30
CA ARG A 399 4.12 -23.14 45.66
C ARG A 399 3.72 -21.87 44.91
N ALA A 400 3.37 -21.96 43.63
CA ALA A 400 2.90 -20.82 42.84
C ALA A 400 1.57 -20.25 43.36
N VAL A 401 0.59 -21.11 43.65
CA VAL A 401 -0.70 -20.68 44.21
C VAL A 401 -0.51 -20.05 45.60
N GLN A 402 0.34 -20.62 46.45
CA GLN A 402 0.64 -20.05 47.77
C GLN A 402 1.31 -18.67 47.65
N ALA A 403 2.30 -18.53 46.75
CA ALA A 403 2.94 -17.25 46.49
C ALA A 403 1.94 -16.20 45.98
N ALA A 404 1.03 -16.58 45.06
CA ALA A 404 -0.02 -15.70 44.56
C ALA A 404 -1.01 -15.28 45.66
N ARG A 405 -1.42 -16.20 46.54
CA ARG A 405 -2.28 -15.88 47.71
C ARG A 405 -1.60 -14.91 48.67
N ALA A 406 -0.33 -15.14 49.00
CA ALA A 406 0.43 -14.24 49.86
C ALA A 406 0.59 -12.84 49.23
N ALA A 407 0.86 -12.77 47.93
CA ALA A 407 0.97 -11.51 47.20
C ALA A 407 -0.39 -10.77 47.09
N PHE A 408 -1.50 -11.50 47.00
CA PHE A 408 -2.84 -10.94 46.87
C PHE A 408 -3.21 -10.01 48.04
N GLU A 409 -2.77 -10.33 49.26
CA GLU A 409 -3.01 -9.51 50.46
C GLU A 409 -2.52 -8.07 50.28
N LYS A 410 -1.40 -7.88 49.58
CA LYS A 410 -0.88 -6.54 49.24
C LYS A 410 -1.49 -6.03 47.93
N TRP A 411 -1.52 -6.86 46.88
CA TRP A 411 -1.90 -6.47 45.53
C TRP A 411 -3.35 -5.94 45.42
N ARG A 412 -4.27 -6.51 46.20
CA ARG A 412 -5.69 -6.08 46.21
C ARG A 412 -5.86 -4.61 46.63
N TRP A 413 -4.93 -4.08 47.41
CA TRP A 413 -4.95 -2.70 47.91
C TRP A 413 -4.09 -1.74 47.09
N THR A 414 -3.27 -2.24 46.17
CA THR A 414 -2.53 -1.40 45.22
C THR A 414 -3.50 -0.53 44.44
N PRO A 415 -3.31 0.81 44.34
CA PRO A 415 -4.22 1.69 43.63
C PRO A 415 -4.47 1.23 42.19
N PHE A 416 -5.72 1.33 41.71
CA PHE A 416 -6.07 0.90 40.34
C PHE A 416 -5.22 1.61 39.27
N GLU A 417 -4.81 2.85 39.55
CA GLU A 417 -3.96 3.64 38.66
C GLU A 417 -2.55 3.05 38.53
N GLU A 418 -1.97 2.56 39.62
CA GLU A 418 -0.66 1.91 39.58
C GLU A 418 -0.71 0.58 38.83
N ARG A 419 -1.79 -0.20 39.03
CA ARG A 419 -2.03 -1.44 38.27
C ARG A 419 -2.20 -1.18 36.77
N ALA A 420 -2.95 -0.14 36.40
CA ALA A 420 -3.12 0.27 35.02
C ALA A 420 -1.78 0.68 34.37
N ARG A 421 -0.95 1.47 35.07
CA ARG A 421 0.40 1.84 34.59
C ARG A 421 1.31 0.63 34.38
N LEU A 422 1.17 -0.43 35.17
CA LEU A 422 1.95 -1.65 34.96
C LEU A 422 1.59 -2.36 33.66
N LEU A 423 0.30 -2.41 33.30
CA LEU A 423 -0.14 -2.93 32.00
C LEU A 423 0.38 -2.08 30.84
N GLU A 424 0.35 -0.76 30.96
CA GLU A 424 0.89 0.15 29.94
C GLU A 424 2.41 -0.05 29.76
N ARG A 425 3.15 -0.21 30.86
CA ARG A 425 4.58 -0.53 30.80
C ARG A 425 4.84 -1.88 30.15
N ALA A 426 3.97 -2.87 30.34
CA ALA A 426 4.05 -4.14 29.65
C ALA A 426 3.82 -3.96 28.13
N ALA A 427 2.81 -3.18 27.74
CA ALA A 427 2.56 -2.81 26.35
C ALA A 427 3.78 -2.14 25.69
N ASP A 428 4.46 -1.22 26.39
CA ASP A 428 5.67 -0.55 25.89
C ASP A 428 6.87 -1.51 25.76
N ILE A 429 6.93 -2.58 26.56
CA ILE A 429 7.95 -3.63 26.40
C ILE A 429 7.61 -4.50 25.19
N LEU A 430 6.35 -4.89 25.02
CA LEU A 430 5.87 -5.67 23.87
C LEU A 430 6.15 -4.92 22.56
N GLU A 431 5.83 -3.62 22.48
CA GLU A 431 6.09 -2.80 21.29
C GLU A 431 7.59 -2.73 20.96
N ARG A 432 8.46 -2.51 21.96
CA ARG A 432 9.92 -2.46 21.76
C ARG A 432 10.51 -3.79 21.30
N ARG A 433 9.88 -4.91 21.67
CA ARG A 433 10.33 -6.28 21.34
C ARG A 433 9.48 -6.92 20.25
N ARG A 434 8.65 -6.14 19.55
CA ARG A 434 7.61 -6.65 18.66
C ARG A 434 8.13 -7.64 17.62
N TYR A 435 9.16 -7.27 16.86
CA TYR A 435 9.77 -8.16 15.87
C TYR A 435 10.38 -9.42 16.50
N GLU A 436 11.03 -9.32 17.66
CA GLU A 436 11.60 -10.47 18.37
C GLU A 436 10.50 -11.45 18.79
N LEU A 437 9.40 -10.94 19.36
CA LEU A 437 8.29 -11.76 19.83
C LEU A 437 7.51 -12.38 18.67
N SER A 438 7.24 -11.61 17.61
CA SER A 438 6.62 -12.15 16.40
C SER A 438 7.51 -13.21 15.74
N ALA A 439 8.83 -13.01 15.69
CA ALA A 439 9.76 -14.02 15.18
C ALA A 439 9.76 -15.31 16.02
N LEU A 440 9.59 -15.20 17.35
CA LEU A 440 9.40 -16.37 18.21
C LEU A 440 8.11 -17.11 17.86
N GLU A 441 6.98 -16.41 17.66
CA GLU A 441 5.72 -17.04 17.24
C GLU A 441 5.79 -17.69 15.86
N VAL A 442 6.56 -17.12 14.94
CA VAL A 442 6.82 -17.75 13.63
C VAL A 442 7.49 -19.12 13.83
N PHE A 443 8.49 -19.22 14.71
CA PHE A 443 9.19 -20.49 14.93
C PHE A 443 8.45 -21.46 15.84
N GLU A 444 7.89 -20.99 16.96
CA GLU A 444 7.29 -21.84 17.99
C GLU A 444 5.84 -22.22 17.66
N ALA A 445 5.09 -21.33 17.02
CA ALA A 445 3.66 -21.52 16.72
C ALA A 445 3.37 -21.62 15.23
N ALA A 446 4.40 -21.59 14.36
CA ALA A 446 4.27 -21.64 12.90
C ALA A 446 3.31 -20.57 12.33
N LYS A 447 3.21 -19.42 13.00
CA LYS A 447 2.41 -18.29 12.48
C LYS A 447 3.13 -17.62 11.31
N GLU A 448 2.37 -17.21 10.31
CA GLU A 448 2.89 -16.31 9.28
C GLU A 448 3.24 -14.94 9.87
N TRP A 449 4.09 -14.16 9.19
CA TRP A 449 4.58 -12.89 9.72
C TRP A 449 3.46 -11.90 10.06
N LYS A 450 2.39 -11.87 9.27
CA LYS A 450 1.24 -10.98 9.51
C LYS A 450 0.44 -11.43 10.73
N GLU A 451 0.22 -12.73 10.89
CA GLU A 451 -0.50 -13.30 12.03
C GLU A 451 0.30 -13.15 13.33
N ALA A 452 1.60 -13.40 13.28
CA ALA A 452 2.51 -13.19 14.41
C ALA A 452 2.62 -11.71 14.80
N ASP A 453 2.58 -10.79 13.84
CA ASP A 453 2.50 -9.36 14.15
C ASP A 453 1.15 -8.97 14.77
N ALA A 454 0.07 -9.50 14.21
CA ALA A 454 -1.29 -9.24 14.68
C ALA A 454 -1.51 -9.71 16.12
N ASP A 455 -0.92 -10.85 16.51
CA ASP A 455 -1.01 -11.37 17.88
C ASP A 455 -0.28 -10.49 18.90
N ILE A 456 0.95 -10.10 18.59
CA ILE A 456 1.70 -9.17 19.46
C ILE A 456 0.99 -7.82 19.56
N ARG A 457 0.43 -7.33 18.44
CA ARG A 457 -0.41 -6.14 18.43
C ARG A 457 -1.65 -6.33 19.32
N GLU A 458 -2.32 -7.49 19.26
CA GLU A 458 -3.47 -7.80 20.11
C GLU A 458 -3.10 -7.85 21.60
N ALA A 459 -1.95 -8.43 21.96
CA ALA A 459 -1.43 -8.42 23.32
C ALA A 459 -1.18 -6.99 23.84
N ILE A 460 -0.62 -6.11 22.99
CA ILE A 460 -0.43 -4.68 23.28
C ILE A 460 -1.79 -4.00 23.51
N ASP A 461 -2.76 -4.28 22.64
CA ASP A 461 -4.10 -3.72 22.74
C ASP A 461 -4.82 -4.15 24.01
N PHE A 462 -4.75 -5.44 24.39
CA PHE A 462 -5.32 -5.91 25.64
C PHE A 462 -4.72 -5.17 26.84
N CYS A 463 -3.40 -4.99 26.88
CA CYS A 463 -2.74 -4.25 27.94
C CYS A 463 -3.28 -2.81 28.05
N ARG A 464 -3.33 -2.08 26.93
CA ARG A 464 -3.78 -0.67 26.89
C ARG A 464 -5.28 -0.55 27.15
N PHE A 465 -6.09 -1.41 26.55
CA PHE A 465 -7.53 -1.43 26.71
C PHE A 465 -7.93 -1.74 28.15
N TYR A 466 -7.38 -2.79 28.75
CA TYR A 466 -7.70 -3.16 30.13
C TYR A 466 -7.18 -2.13 31.14
N ALA A 467 -6.04 -1.48 30.88
CA ALA A 467 -5.58 -0.35 31.68
C ALA A 467 -6.61 0.81 31.66
N GLN A 468 -7.10 1.18 30.48
CA GLN A 468 -8.11 2.23 30.34
C GLN A 468 -9.46 1.82 30.96
N GLN A 469 -9.90 0.58 30.77
CA GLN A 469 -11.13 0.07 31.41
C GLN A 469 -11.00 0.08 32.93
N MET A 470 -9.84 -0.28 33.48
CA MET A 470 -9.61 -0.23 34.92
C MET A 470 -9.66 1.21 35.44
N ARG A 471 -9.21 2.22 34.68
CA ARG A 471 -9.41 3.63 35.08
C ARG A 471 -10.87 4.07 35.04
N ARG A 472 -11.67 3.51 34.13
CA ARG A 472 -13.12 3.77 34.04
C ARG A 472 -13.91 3.10 35.17
N LEU A 473 -13.52 1.88 35.56
CA LEU A 473 -14.21 1.05 36.54
C LEU A 473 -13.69 1.24 37.97
N GLY A 474 -12.42 1.60 38.13
CA GLY A 474 -11.74 1.71 39.42
C GLY A 474 -12.12 2.93 40.23
N ARG A 475 -12.74 3.93 39.60
CA ARG A 475 -13.28 5.10 40.30
C ARG A 475 -14.64 4.75 40.92
N PRO A 476 -14.85 5.01 42.22
CA PRO A 476 -16.15 4.90 42.85
C PRO A 476 -17.20 5.69 42.08
N LYS A 477 -18.37 5.10 41.85
CA LYS A 477 -19.48 5.81 41.19
C LYS A 477 -20.57 6.09 42.21
N LEU A 478 -20.87 7.36 42.41
CA LEU A 478 -22.02 7.79 43.20
C LEU A 478 -23.29 7.24 42.55
N THR A 479 -24.10 6.51 43.31
CA THR A 479 -25.28 5.82 42.79
C THR A 479 -26.55 6.66 42.94
N GLN A 480 -26.63 7.47 43.99
CA GLN A 480 -27.78 8.30 44.33
C GLN A 480 -27.33 9.62 44.97
N GLN A 481 -28.15 10.66 44.83
CA GLN A 481 -27.95 11.97 45.45
C GLN A 481 -29.07 12.23 46.46
N VAL A 482 -29.01 11.58 47.61
CA VAL A 482 -29.95 11.79 48.72
C VAL A 482 -29.27 12.72 49.75
N PRO A 483 -29.88 13.86 50.11
CA PRO A 483 -29.28 14.76 51.10
C PRO A 483 -29.02 14.05 52.43
N GLY A 484 -27.77 14.10 52.91
CA GLY A 484 -27.35 13.44 54.15
C GLY A 484 -26.84 12.00 54.00
N GLU A 485 -26.86 11.43 52.79
CA GLU A 485 -26.34 10.09 52.50
C GLU A 485 -25.41 10.10 51.27
N GLU A 486 -24.26 9.43 51.37
CA GLU A 486 -23.40 9.16 50.22
C GLU A 486 -23.32 7.66 49.94
N SER A 487 -23.87 7.24 48.80
CA SER A 487 -23.91 5.84 48.38
C SER A 487 -23.05 5.63 47.12
N TYR A 488 -22.04 4.76 47.19
CA TYR A 488 -21.09 4.49 46.10
C TYR A 488 -21.08 3.02 45.68
N HIS A 489 -20.95 2.78 44.37
CA HIS A 489 -20.70 1.47 43.80
C HIS A 489 -19.22 1.29 43.44
N HIS A 490 -18.66 0.14 43.81
CA HIS A 490 -17.25 -0.22 43.64
C HIS A 490 -17.10 -1.66 43.13
N TYR A 491 -15.96 -1.94 42.49
CA TYR A 491 -15.55 -3.29 42.11
C TYR A 491 -14.35 -3.74 42.96
N TRP A 492 -14.38 -5.00 43.39
CA TRP A 492 -13.31 -5.62 44.17
C TRP A 492 -12.72 -6.82 43.41
N PRO A 493 -11.40 -7.06 43.48
CA PRO A 493 -10.79 -8.25 42.89
C PRO A 493 -11.22 -9.51 43.65
N ARG A 494 -11.28 -10.66 42.95
CA ARG A 494 -11.79 -11.92 43.51
C ARG A 494 -10.76 -12.73 44.29
N GLY A 495 -9.49 -12.75 43.85
CA GLY A 495 -8.45 -13.60 44.43
C GLY A 495 -7.42 -14.03 43.39
N VAL A 496 -6.82 -15.21 43.61
CA VAL A 496 -5.90 -15.86 42.65
C VAL A 496 -6.68 -16.33 41.42
N ALA A 497 -6.14 -16.06 40.23
CA ALA A 497 -6.69 -16.42 38.93
C ALA A 497 -5.69 -17.27 38.15
#